data_AF-A0AAW0LI24-F1
#
_entry.id   AF-A0AAW0LI24-F1
#
_cell.length_a   1.000
_cell.length_b   1.000
_cell.length_c   1.000
_cell.angle_alpha   90.00
_cell.angle_beta   90.00
_cell.angle_gamma   90.00
#
_symmetry.space_group_name_H-M   'P 1'
#
loop_
_entity.id
_entity.type
_entity.pdbx_description
1 polymer ?
#
loop_
_entity_poly.entity_id
_entity_poly.type
_entity_poly.pdbx_seq_one_letter_code
_entity_poly.pdbx_strand_id
1 'polypeptide(L)'
;MEIFDCVGLRVCLGCLRICQILVQSHICVWELKDYDSQGGGKWCLEHKVKSLWLTQYVNQNIPVITVLGFHPIDDGSILYLGIELKAVVCNLRKKTLEVFCNFPGDKHWSSMRSFLNYVLPSWPTLIPS
;
A
#
# COMPACT_ATOMS: atom_id res chain seq x y z
N MET A 1 -8.70 -22.84 -4.70
CA MET A 1 -8.06 -21.71 -5.41
C MET A 1 -7.70 -20.70 -4.35
N GLU A 2 -6.47 -20.76 -3.86
CA GLU A 2 -6.00 -19.91 -2.76
C GLU A 2 -5.75 -18.51 -3.31
N ILE A 3 -6.57 -17.56 -2.87
CA ILE A 3 -6.42 -16.15 -3.22
C ILE A 3 -5.32 -15.60 -2.30
N PHE A 4 -4.10 -15.45 -2.80
CA PHE A 4 -3.08 -14.66 -2.11
C PHE A 4 -3.43 -13.18 -2.29
N ASP A 5 -4.21 -12.64 -1.36
CA ASP A 5 -4.49 -11.21 -1.28
C ASP A 5 -3.57 -10.58 -0.24
N CYS A 6 -2.63 -9.73 -0.71
CA CYS A 6 -1.91 -8.85 0.21
C CYS A 6 -2.80 -7.63 0.48
N VAL A 7 -3.26 -7.49 1.72
CA VAL A 7 -4.16 -6.41 2.14
C VAL A 7 -3.45 -5.50 3.13
N GLY A 8 -3.44 -4.19 2.85
CA GLY A 8 -2.98 -3.16 3.76
C GLY A 8 -4.10 -2.15 4.04
N LEU A 9 -4.50 -2.03 5.30
CA LEU A 9 -5.46 -1.01 5.78
C LEU A 9 -4.68 0.14 6.43
N ARG A 10 -4.88 1.38 5.96
CA ARG A 10 -4.27 2.58 6.59
C ARG A 10 -5.18 3.80 6.46
N VAL A 11 -4.99 4.77 7.36
CA VAL A 11 -5.58 6.10 7.27
C VAL A 11 -4.61 7.02 6.52
N CYS A 12 -5.10 7.74 5.52
CA CYS A 12 -4.32 8.68 4.71
C CYS A 12 -5.18 9.91 4.41
N LEU A 13 -4.68 11.11 4.70
CA LEU A 13 -5.41 12.38 4.49
C LEU A 13 -6.82 12.41 5.11
N GLY A 14 -7.01 11.74 6.26
CA GLY A 14 -8.33 11.63 6.91
C GLY A 14 -9.27 10.59 6.29
N CYS A 15 -8.87 9.94 5.20
CA CYS A 15 -9.64 8.86 4.57
C CYS A 15 -9.11 7.49 5.01
N LEU A 16 -10.01 6.55 5.28
CA LEU A 16 -9.64 5.15 5.50
C LEU A 16 -9.49 4.45 4.15
N ARG A 17 -8.33 3.83 3.90
CA ARG A 17 -8.00 3.19 2.63
C ARG A 17 -7.52 1.76 2.79
N ILE A 18 -7.94 0.91 1.85
CA ILE A 18 -7.48 -0.46 1.70
C ILE A 18 -6.70 -0.57 0.39
N CYS A 19 -5.46 -1.03 0.46
CA CYS A 19 -4.73 -1.51 -0.70
C CYS A 19 -4.85 -3.04 -0.75
N GLN A 20 -5.35 -3.56 -1.87
CA GLN A 20 -5.45 -4.99 -2.16
C GLN A 20 -4.60 -5.30 -3.39
N ILE A 21 -3.68 -6.25 -3.26
CA ILE A 21 -2.85 -6.75 -4.36
C ILE A 21 -3.31 -8.15 -4.70
N LEU A 22 -3.87 -8.31 -5.90
CA LEU A 22 -4.41 -9.57 -6.40
C LEU A 22 -3.31 -10.38 -7.10
N VAL A 23 -3.46 -11.71 -7.11
CA VAL A 23 -2.57 -12.68 -7.79
C VAL A 23 -2.29 -12.32 -9.25
N GLN A 24 -3.23 -11.68 -9.95
CA GLN A 24 -3.05 -11.20 -11.32
C GLN A 24 -2.27 -9.88 -11.43
N SER A 25 -1.54 -9.48 -10.38
CA SER A 25 -0.76 -8.24 -10.33
C SER A 25 -1.59 -6.98 -10.51
N HIS A 26 -2.83 -7.03 -10.02
CA HIS A 26 -3.68 -5.85 -9.93
C HIS A 26 -3.53 -5.24 -8.54
N ILE A 27 -3.20 -3.96 -8.50
CA ILE A 27 -3.30 -3.14 -7.30
C ILE A 27 -4.64 -2.44 -7.34
N CYS A 28 -5.46 -2.69 -6.33
CA CYS A 28 -6.73 -2.01 -6.10
C CYS A 28 -6.59 -1.16 -4.84
N VAL A 29 -6.93 0.13 -4.94
CA VAL A 29 -7.04 1.02 -3.78
C VAL A 29 -8.50 1.39 -3.60
N TRP A 30 -9.02 1.04 -2.45
CA TRP A 30 -10.37 1.33 -2.01
C TRP A 30 -10.33 2.42 -0.95
N GLU A 31 -11.27 3.35 -1.00
CA GLU A 31 -11.48 4.38 0.00
C GLU A 31 -12.86 4.20 0.62
N LEU A 32 -12.93 4.28 1.95
CA LEU A 32 -14.21 4.34 2.65
C LEU A 32 -14.74 5.77 2.55
N LYS A 33 -15.88 5.92 1.88
CA LYS A 33 -16.61 7.18 1.71
C LYS A 33 -17.96 7.10 2.40
N ASP A 34 -18.62 8.24 2.49
CA ASP A 34 -20.00 8.39 2.97
C ASP A 34 -20.18 7.82 4.39
N TYR A 35 -19.22 8.09 5.27
CA TYR A 35 -19.32 7.69 6.68
C TYR A 35 -20.39 8.54 7.36
N ASP A 36 -21.52 7.92 7.67
CA ASP A 36 -22.61 8.56 8.41
C ASP A 36 -22.55 8.25 9.91
N SER A 37 -23.29 9.03 10.69
CA SER A 37 -23.37 8.87 12.15
C SER A 37 -24.05 7.57 12.60
N GLN A 38 -24.62 6.79 11.68
CA GLN A 38 -25.21 5.49 11.96
C GLN A 38 -24.23 4.34 11.71
N GLY A 39 -22.96 4.65 11.39
CA GLY A 39 -21.94 3.65 11.11
C GLY A 39 -22.07 3.05 9.71
N GLY A 40 -22.87 3.65 8.83
CA GLY A 40 -22.87 3.36 7.41
C GLY A 40 -21.62 3.93 6.74
N GLY A 41 -21.03 3.17 5.82
CA GLY A 41 -19.90 3.63 5.01
C GLY A 41 -19.78 2.75 3.78
N LYS A 42 -19.39 3.34 2.64
CA LYS A 42 -19.28 2.65 1.37
C LYS A 42 -17.83 2.60 0.91
N TRP A 43 -17.33 1.40 0.63
CA TRP A 43 -16.04 1.23 -0.03
C TRP A 43 -16.16 1.55 -1.52
N CYS A 44 -15.44 2.58 -1.95
CA CYS A 44 -15.36 3.04 -3.33
C CYS A 44 -13.98 2.71 -3.91
N LEU A 45 -13.94 2.18 -5.14
CA LEU A 45 -12.69 1.87 -5.82
C LEU A 45 -12.13 3.15 -6.45
N GLU A 46 -11.02 3.66 -5.91
CA GLU A 46 -10.39 4.88 -6.41
C GLU A 46 -9.34 4.58 -7.48
N HIS A 47 -8.56 3.52 -7.28
CA HIS A 47 -7.54 3.10 -8.24
C HIS A 47 -7.61 1.61 -8.53
N LYS A 48 -7.48 1.26 -9.81
CA LYS A 48 -7.27 -0.10 -10.28
C LYS A 48 -6.17 -0.10 -11.33
N VAL A 49 -5.00 -0.61 -10.97
CA VAL A 49 -3.83 -0.63 -11.85
C VAL A 49 -3.39 -2.06 -12.04
N LYS A 50 -3.36 -2.52 -13.30
CA LYS A 50 -2.65 -3.74 -13.68
C LYS A 50 -1.19 -3.39 -13.86
N SER A 51 -0.31 -3.97 -13.05
CA SER A 51 1.13 -3.76 -13.16
C SER A 51 1.78 -4.99 -13.79
N LEU A 52 2.22 -4.85 -15.05
CA LEU A 52 3.00 -5.90 -15.73
C LEU A 52 4.31 -6.19 -14.98
N TRP A 53 4.87 -5.19 -14.31
CA TRP A 53 6.07 -5.32 -13.50
C TRP A 53 5.84 -6.20 -12.27
N LEU A 54 4.71 -6.04 -11.59
CA LEU A 54 4.32 -6.94 -10.49
C LEU A 54 4.17 -8.39 -10.97
N THR A 55 3.80 -8.66 -12.23
CA THR A 55 3.73 -10.05 -12.72
C THR A 55 5.09 -10.73 -12.74
N GLN A 56 6.18 -9.98 -12.94
CA GLN A 56 7.54 -10.53 -12.88
C GLN A 56 7.90 -10.98 -11.47
N TYR A 57 7.45 -10.23 -10.45
CA TYR A 57 7.63 -10.62 -9.07
C TYR A 57 6.66 -11.75 -8.70
N VAL A 58 5.35 -11.58 -8.89
CA VAL A 58 4.32 -12.52 -8.42
C VAL A 58 4.44 -13.91 -9.04
N ASN A 59 4.94 -14.04 -10.27
CA ASN A 59 5.15 -15.33 -10.93
C ASN A 59 6.43 -16.07 -10.49
N GLN A 60 7.37 -15.42 -9.81
CA GLN A 60 8.59 -16.04 -9.30
C GLN A 60 8.37 -16.45 -7.84
N ASN A 61 7.90 -17.68 -7.60
CA ASN A 61 7.81 -18.32 -6.26
C ASN A 61 7.48 -17.36 -5.10
N ILE A 62 6.22 -16.88 -5.08
CA ILE A 62 5.59 -16.10 -4.01
C ILE A 62 6.54 -15.07 -3.38
N PRO A 63 6.81 -13.94 -4.05
CA PRO A 63 7.32 -12.80 -3.31
C PRO A 63 6.21 -12.45 -2.32
N VAL A 64 6.51 -12.51 -1.03
CA VAL A 64 5.63 -11.83 -0.10
C VAL A 64 5.69 -10.34 -0.51
N ILE A 65 4.53 -9.72 -0.63
CA ILE A 65 4.43 -8.29 -0.95
C ILE A 65 3.78 -7.68 0.26
N THR A 66 4.40 -6.64 0.81
CA THR A 66 3.83 -5.95 1.97
C THR A 66 3.48 -4.53 1.58
N VAL A 67 2.26 -4.11 1.89
CA VAL A 67 1.88 -2.70 1.78
C VAL A 67 2.56 -1.94 2.91
N LEU A 68 3.53 -1.12 2.55
CA LEU A 68 4.32 -0.33 3.49
C LEU A 68 3.53 0.90 3.93
N GLY A 69 2.89 1.61 3.00
CA GLY A 69 1.97 2.70 3.32
C GLY A 69 1.64 3.58 2.12
N PHE A 70 0.78 4.58 2.33
CA PHE A 70 0.47 5.61 1.33
C PHE A 70 1.34 6.85 1.58
N HIS A 71 1.64 7.59 0.52
CA HIS A 71 2.30 8.88 0.66
C HIS A 71 1.38 9.87 1.38
N PRO A 72 1.85 10.57 2.42
CA PRO A 72 0.98 11.32 3.33
C PRO A 72 0.41 12.61 2.73
N ILE A 73 1.02 13.14 1.66
CA ILE A 73 0.64 14.43 1.05
C ILE A 73 -0.07 14.23 -0.30
N ASP A 74 0.14 13.07 -0.92
CA ASP A 74 -0.44 12.80 -2.23
C ASP A 74 -1.86 12.26 -2.04
N ASP A 75 -2.70 12.39 -3.06
CA ASP A 75 -4.13 12.03 -3.02
C ASP A 75 -4.41 10.53 -2.84
N GLY A 76 -3.40 9.72 -2.52
CA GLY A 76 -3.47 8.27 -2.43
C GLY A 76 -2.97 7.55 -3.67
N SER A 77 -2.48 8.30 -4.66
CA SER A 77 -1.92 7.72 -5.87
C SER A 77 -0.51 7.18 -5.68
N ILE A 78 0.22 7.63 -4.67
CA ILE A 78 1.55 7.13 -4.34
C ILE A 78 1.47 6.10 -3.19
N LEU A 79 1.92 4.88 -3.48
CA LEU A 79 1.90 3.72 -2.60
C LEU A 79 3.31 3.16 -2.42
N TYR A 80 3.74 2.98 -1.19
CA TYR A 80 4.98 2.29 -0.87
C TYR A 80 4.71 0.80 -0.69
N LEU A 81 5.49 -0.04 -1.37
CA LEU A 81 5.44 -1.49 -1.29
C LEU A 81 6.80 -2.06 -0.90
N GLY A 82 6.78 -3.12 -0.11
CA GLY A 82 7.93 -3.94 0.21
C GLY A 82 7.84 -5.18 -0.64
N ILE A 83 8.84 -5.40 -1.49
CA ILE A 83 8.96 -6.57 -2.35
C ILE A 83 10.32 -7.17 -2.06
N GLU A 84 10.34 -8.37 -1.47
CA GLU A 84 11.56 -9.01 -0.99
C GLU A 84 12.39 -8.06 -0.09
N LEU A 85 13.62 -7.71 -0.52
CA LEU A 85 14.52 -6.79 0.18
C LEU A 85 14.55 -5.39 -0.46
N LYS A 86 13.45 -4.97 -1.11
CA LYS A 86 13.34 -3.66 -1.74
C LYS A 86 12.10 -2.91 -1.24
N ALA A 87 12.28 -1.63 -0.92
CA ALA A 87 11.18 -0.69 -0.87
C ALA A 87 10.99 -0.10 -2.26
N VAL A 88 9.77 -0.13 -2.77
CA VAL A 88 9.43 0.44 -4.06
C VAL A 88 8.31 1.48 -3.88
N VAL A 89 8.43 2.57 -4.62
CA VAL A 89 7.37 3.57 -4.76
C VAL A 89 6.56 3.21 -6.00
N CYS A 90 5.26 3.03 -5.83
CA CYS A 90 4.32 2.84 -6.91
C CYS A 90 3.50 4.12 -7.08
N ASN A 91 3.53 4.70 -8.28
CA ASN A 91 2.64 5.79 -8.65
C ASN A 91 1.49 5.22 -9.48
N LEU A 92 0.30 5.15 -8.89
CA LEU A 92 -0.90 4.55 -9.47
C LEU A 92 -1.47 5.36 -10.63
N ARG A 93 -1.35 6.70 -10.59
CA ARG A 93 -1.78 7.60 -11.66
C ARG A 93 -0.90 7.46 -12.90
N LYS A 94 0.42 7.56 -12.72
CA LYS A 94 1.42 7.43 -13.79
C LYS A 94 1.69 5.98 -14.19
N LYS A 95 1.21 5.02 -13.39
CA LYS A 95 1.45 3.57 -13.55
C LYS A 95 2.95 3.24 -13.56
N THR A 96 3.73 3.95 -12.75
CA THR A 96 5.18 3.75 -12.62
C THR A 96 5.52 3.06 -11.31
N LEU A 97 6.69 2.42 -11.30
CA LEU A 97 7.26 1.79 -10.12
C LEU A 97 8.76 2.08 -10.10
N GLU A 98 9.23 2.60 -8.96
CA GLU A 98 10.61 3.04 -8.78
C GLU A 98 11.16 2.42 -7.50
N VAL A 99 12.39 1.93 -7.52
CA VAL A 99 13.04 1.42 -6.31
C VAL A 99 13.43 2.62 -5.45
N PHE A 100 12.87 2.67 -4.24
CA PHE A 100 13.17 3.73 -3.27
C PHE A 100 14.47 3.44 -2.52
N CYS A 101 14.59 2.22 -1.97
CA CYS A 101 15.78 1.77 -1.29
C CYS A 101 15.88 0.25 -1.26
N ASN A 102 17.10 -0.25 -1.08
CA ASN A 102 17.36 -1.65 -0.78
C ASN A 102 17.54 -1.81 0.73
N PHE A 103 17.00 -2.89 1.28
CA PHE A 103 17.18 -3.22 2.69
C PHE A 103 18.49 -4.01 2.89
N PRO A 104 19.35 -3.62 3.86
CA PRO A 104 20.57 -4.36 4.16
C PRO A 104 20.25 -5.65 4.95
N GLY A 105 20.46 -6.83 4.36
CA GLY A 105 20.64 -8.09 5.09
C GLY A 105 19.51 -9.12 5.05
N ASP A 106 19.89 -10.35 5.44
CA ASP A 106 19.21 -11.62 5.19
C ASP A 106 17.80 -11.81 5.80
N LYS A 107 16.86 -12.10 4.90
CA LYS A 107 15.75 -13.08 5.04
C LYS A 107 14.69 -12.96 6.15
N HIS A 108 14.65 -11.94 7.01
CA HIS A 108 13.55 -11.84 8.00
C HIS A 108 12.58 -10.68 7.78
N TRP A 109 11.55 -11.00 6.99
CA TRP A 109 10.42 -10.16 6.60
C TRP A 109 9.56 -9.70 7.80
N SER A 110 9.61 -10.46 8.90
CA SER A 110 8.97 -10.11 10.17
C SER A 110 9.48 -8.77 10.73
N SER A 111 10.74 -8.41 10.46
CA SER A 111 11.31 -7.11 10.86
C SER A 111 10.75 -5.93 10.05
N MET A 112 10.37 -6.12 8.78
CA MET A 112 9.91 -5.02 7.90
C MET A 112 8.57 -4.44 8.32
N ARG A 113 7.65 -5.27 8.87
CA ARG A 113 6.39 -4.75 9.44
C ARG A 113 6.67 -3.78 10.59
N SER A 114 7.73 -4.04 11.36
CA SER A 114 8.13 -3.22 12.51
C SER A 114 8.79 -1.90 12.09
N PHE A 115 9.59 -1.90 11.01
CA PHE A 115 10.32 -0.71 10.55
C PHE A 115 9.44 0.47 10.10
N LEU A 116 8.23 0.22 9.60
CA LEU A 116 7.32 1.29 9.15
C LEU A 116 6.11 1.51 10.04
N ASN A 117 5.82 0.59 10.96
CA ASN A 117 4.85 0.84 12.03
C ASN A 117 5.46 1.68 13.17
N TYR A 118 6.80 1.83 13.23
CA TYR A 118 7.51 2.68 14.20
C TYR A 118 7.77 4.11 13.72
N VAL A 119 7.19 4.54 12.61
CA VAL A 119 7.12 5.97 12.31
C VAL A 119 5.86 6.49 13.00
N LEU A 120 6.03 6.91 14.27
CA LEU A 120 5.23 7.98 14.87
C LEU A 120 4.89 9.00 13.77
N PRO A 121 3.67 9.55 13.70
CA PRO A 121 3.32 10.52 12.66
C PRO A 121 4.34 11.66 12.70
N SER A 122 5.32 11.64 11.80
CA SER A 122 6.49 12.51 11.88
C SER A 122 6.23 13.87 11.27
N TRP A 123 4.96 14.27 11.15
CA TRP A 123 4.57 15.54 10.56
C TRP A 123 3.28 16.03 11.22
N PRO A 124 3.15 17.35 11.45
CA PRO A 124 2.22 17.88 12.41
C PRO A 124 0.80 17.58 11.96
N THR A 125 0.04 16.91 12.82
CA THR A 125 -1.41 17.02 12.77
C THR A 125 -1.72 18.50 12.89
N LEU A 126 -2.18 19.13 11.81
CA LEU A 126 -2.71 20.49 11.90
C LEU A 126 -3.82 20.43 12.95
N ILE A 127 -3.57 21.02 14.11
CA ILE A 127 -4.57 21.19 15.14
C ILE A 127 -5.61 22.14 14.54
N PRO A 128 -6.88 21.75 14.42
CA PRO A 128 -7.91 22.67 13.94
C PRO A 128 -7.98 23.85 14.92
N SER A 129 -7.85 25.07 14.37
CA SER A 129 -8.09 26.34 15.07
C SER A 129 -9.56 26.56 15.34
#